data_AF-A0A1U7M4E7-F1
#
_entry.id   AF-A0A1U7M4E7-F1
#
_cell.length_a   1.000
_cell.length_b   1.000
_cell.length_c   1.000
_cell.angle_alpha   90.00
_cell.angle_beta   90.00
_cell.angle_gamma   90.00
#
_symmetry.space_group_name_H-M   'P 1'
#
loop_
_entity.id
_entity.type
_entity.pdbx_description
1 polymer ?
#
loop_
_entity_poly.entity_id
_entity_poly.type
_entity_poly.pdbx_seq_one_letter_code
_entity_poly.pdbx_strand_id
1 'polypeptide(L)'
;MPNYKTLVKEVEINIGNDEIAKCEKIIINATNQEEIRFSWWTKNGVQFQRTPLDLPKEQWLELFDEAVKNDVFSKGFIKDLITVLSKGL
;
A
#
# COMPACT_ATOMS: atom_id res chain seq x y z
N MET A 1 8.78 -14.58 11.38
CA MET A 1 9.04 -15.66 10.40
C MET A 1 9.86 -15.07 9.27
N PRO A 2 11.15 -15.43 9.10
CA PRO A 2 12.06 -14.69 8.22
C PRO A 2 11.76 -14.80 6.71
N ASN A 3 10.78 -15.62 6.30
CA ASN A 3 10.53 -15.92 4.88
C ASN A 3 9.04 -15.92 4.51
N TYR A 4 8.25 -15.03 5.13
CA TYR A 4 6.79 -14.99 4.94
C TYR A 4 6.36 -14.39 3.59
N LYS A 5 7.06 -13.34 3.11
CA LYS A 5 6.72 -12.61 1.90
C LYS A 5 7.96 -12.22 1.08
N THR A 6 7.75 -11.98 -0.21
CA THR A 6 8.66 -11.30 -1.11
C THR A 6 8.09 -9.93 -1.45
N LEU A 7 8.85 -8.86 -1.28
CA LEU A 7 8.46 -7.51 -1.71
C LEU A 7 8.73 -7.37 -3.22
N VAL A 8 7.73 -6.91 -3.97
CA VAL A 8 7.83 -6.71 -5.42
C VAL A 8 8.03 -5.24 -5.76
N LYS A 9 7.17 -4.37 -5.22
CA LYS A 9 7.23 -2.91 -5.37
C LYS A 9 6.66 -2.25 -4.13
N GLU A 10 7.10 -1.03 -3.84
CA GLU A 10 6.48 -0.18 -2.82
C GLU A 10 6.53 1.28 -3.23
N VAL A 11 5.60 2.04 -2.67
CA VAL A 11 5.67 3.50 -2.59
C VAL A 11 5.47 3.93 -1.15
N GLU A 12 5.92 5.14 -0.85
CA GLU A 12 5.76 5.72 0.47
C GLU A 12 5.43 7.21 0.40
N ILE A 13 4.65 7.69 1.37
CA ILE A 13 4.39 9.11 1.57
C ILE A 13 4.69 9.48 3.03
N ASN A 14 5.09 10.73 3.25
CA ASN A 14 5.24 11.27 4.59
C ASN A 14 3.88 11.69 5.14
N ILE A 15 3.54 11.24 6.35
CA ILE A 15 2.24 11.53 6.98
C ILE A 15 2.35 12.48 8.18
N GLY A 16 3.51 13.12 8.35
CA GLY A 16 3.85 14.02 9.45
C GLY A 16 4.67 13.35 10.56
N ASN A 17 5.27 14.15 11.43
CA ASN A 17 6.07 13.68 12.59
C ASN A 17 7.15 12.64 12.25
N ASP A 18 7.76 12.76 11.07
CA ASP A 18 8.74 11.81 10.52
C ASP A 18 8.21 10.36 10.41
N GLU A 19 6.90 10.23 10.20
CA GLU A 19 6.22 8.96 9.97
C GLU A 19 5.88 8.77 8.49
N ILE A 20 5.76 7.50 8.11
CA ILE A 20 5.64 7.08 6.71
C ILE A 20 4.49 6.10 6.58
N ALA A 21 3.62 6.34 5.59
CA ALA A 21 2.67 5.35 5.10
C ALA A 21 3.21 4.71 3.84
N LYS A 22 3.11 3.37 3.74
CA LYS A 22 3.52 2.62 2.55
C LYS A 22 2.36 1.88 1.92
N CYS A 23 2.41 1.78 0.59
CA CYS A 23 1.63 0.84 -0.18
C CYS A 23 2.59 -0.13 -0.86
N GLU A 24 2.49 -1.41 -0.52
CA GLU A 24 3.40 -2.46 -0.96
C GLU A 24 2.66 -3.48 -1.82
N LYS A 25 3.26 -3.86 -2.95
CA LYS A 25 2.91 -5.08 -3.69
C LYS A 25 3.83 -6.19 -3.23
N ILE A 26 3.25 -7.24 -2.67
CA ILE A 26 3.99 -8.36 -2.08
C ILE A 26 3.49 -9.69 -2.64
N ILE A 27 4.34 -10.71 -2.61
CA ILE A 27 3.98 -12.08 -2.88
C ILE A 27 4.11 -12.87 -1.57
N ILE A 28 3.07 -13.58 -1.16
CA ILE A 28 3.12 -14.46 0.00
C ILE A 28 3.81 -15.75 -0.39
N ASN A 29 4.97 -16.03 0.20
CA ASN A 29 5.85 -17.11 -0.25
C ASN A 29 5.19 -18.49 -0.11
N ALA A 30 4.30 -18.65 0.87
CA ALA A 30 3.60 -19.92 1.10
C ALA A 30 2.53 -20.24 0.05
N THR A 31 1.90 -19.23 -0.55
CA THR A 31 0.75 -19.40 -1.47
C THR A 31 1.03 -18.88 -2.88
N ASN A 32 2.16 -18.21 -3.08
CA ASN A 32 2.47 -17.41 -4.28
C ASN A 32 1.39 -16.38 -4.61
N GLN A 33 0.62 -15.94 -3.61
CA GLN A 33 -0.47 -14.99 -3.79
C GLN A 33 0.09 -13.56 -3.79
N GLU A 34 -0.30 -12.78 -4.80
CA GLU A 34 -0.07 -11.34 -4.82
C GLU A 34 -1.04 -10.65 -3.84
N GLU A 35 -0.50 -9.80 -2.98
CA GLU A 35 -1.28 -8.97 -2.07
C GLU A 35 -0.82 -7.50 -2.17
N ILE A 36 -1.77 -6.60 -1.98
CA ILE A 36 -1.51 -5.18 -1.74
C ILE A 36 -1.58 -4.98 -0.23
N ARG A 37 -0.53 -4.41 0.35
CA ARG A 37 -0.46 -4.08 1.77
C ARG A 37 -0.34 -2.59 1.98
N PHE A 38 -1.15 -2.09 2.90
CA PHE A 38 -0.97 -0.77 3.48
C PHE A 38 -0.28 -0.93 4.83
N SER A 39 0.80 -0.19 5.07
CA SER A 39 1.58 -0.27 6.30
C SER A 39 1.95 1.12 6.82
N TRP A 40 1.98 1.25 8.15
CA TRP A 40 2.43 2.46 8.83
C TRP A 40 3.79 2.20 9.49
N TRP A 41 4.72 3.12 9.27
CA TRP A 41 6.07 3.07 9.80
C TRP A 41 6.40 4.35 10.56
N THR A 42 6.86 4.18 11.78
CA THR A 42 7.23 5.26 12.71
C THR A 42 8.74 5.29 12.91
N LYS A 43 9.25 6.32 13.61
CA LYS A 43 10.70 6.54 13.83
C LYS A 43 11.46 6.54 12.51
N ASN A 44 11.04 7.40 11.57
CA ASN A 44 11.71 7.61 10.29
C ASN A 44 11.77 6.32 9.45
N GLY A 45 10.67 5.57 9.41
CA GLY A 45 10.58 4.34 8.61
C GLY A 45 11.18 3.09 9.26
N VAL A 46 11.65 3.16 10.51
CA VAL A 46 12.35 2.02 11.16
C VAL A 46 11.39 1.07 11.86
N GLN A 47 10.31 1.59 12.46
CA GLN A 47 9.41 0.81 13.30
C GLN A 47 8.05 0.60 12.62
N PHE A 48 7.79 -0.63 12.18
CA PHE A 48 6.47 -1.03 11.67
C PHE A 48 5.42 -1.04 12.79
N GLN A 49 4.30 -0.38 12.54
CA GLN A 49 3.15 -0.36 13.44
C GLN A 49 2.09 -1.36 12.96
N ARG A 50 1.71 -2.30 13.83
CA ARG A 50 0.85 -3.45 13.49
C ARG A 50 -0.64 -3.12 13.30
N THR A 51 -1.07 -1.90 13.60
CA THR A 51 -2.48 -1.49 13.53
C THR A 51 -2.89 -1.21 12.08
N PRO A 52 -4.20 -1.23 11.76
CA PRO A 52 -4.68 -0.71 10.48
C PRO A 52 -4.17 0.72 10.26
N LEU A 53 -3.84 1.01 9.01
CA LEU A 53 -3.39 2.33 8.56
C LEU A 53 -4.62 3.25 8.54
N ASP A 54 -4.72 4.18 9.48
CA ASP A 54 -5.74 5.23 9.48
C ASP A 54 -5.12 6.51 8.90
N LEU A 55 -5.60 6.95 7.74
CA LEU A 55 -5.18 8.20 7.11
C LEU A 55 -6.35 9.16 6.92
N PRO A 56 -6.10 10.48 7.00
CA PRO A 56 -6.92 11.50 6.37
C PRO A 56 -7.25 11.13 4.92
N LYS A 57 -8.45 11.54 4.47
CA LYS A 57 -8.94 11.25 3.12
C LYS A 57 -7.95 11.70 2.03
N GLU A 58 -7.36 12.87 2.21
CA GLU A 58 -6.43 13.46 1.25
C GLU A 58 -5.14 12.65 1.13
N GLN A 59 -4.61 12.16 2.27
CA GLN A 59 -3.42 11.31 2.30
C GLN A 59 -3.69 9.91 1.74
N TRP A 60 -4.92 9.39 1.89
CA TRP A 60 -5.33 8.19 1.16
C TRP A 60 -5.27 8.36 -0.35
N LEU A 61 -5.78 9.49 -0.86
CA LEU A 61 -5.75 9.79 -2.29
C LEU A 61 -4.32 9.96 -2.81
N GLU A 62 -3.46 10.63 -2.03
CA GLU A 62 -2.04 10.78 -2.35
C GLU A 62 -1.32 9.42 -2.41
N LEU A 63 -1.53 8.54 -1.42
CA LEU A 63 -0.93 7.22 -1.41
C LEU A 63 -1.39 6.35 -2.59
N PHE A 64 -2.67 6.46 -2.97
CA PHE A 64 -3.21 5.75 -4.13
C PHE A 64 -2.65 6.29 -5.44
N ASP A 65 -2.52 7.62 -5.57
CA ASP A 65 -1.93 8.26 -6.74
C ASP A 65 -0.48 7.79 -6.95
N GLU A 66 0.33 7.79 -5.89
CA GLU A 66 1.69 7.26 -5.94
C GLU A 66 1.72 5.76 -6.27
N ALA A 67 0.81 4.96 -5.71
CA ALA A 67 0.72 3.54 -5.99
C ALA A 67 0.34 3.24 -7.46
N VAL A 68 -0.48 4.10 -8.08
CA VAL A 68 -0.83 4.02 -9.51
C VAL A 68 0.36 4.42 -10.37
N LYS A 69 1.00 5.58 -10.10
CA LYS A 69 2.12 6.11 -10.88
C LYS A 69 3.31 5.15 -10.95
N ASN A 70 3.56 4.41 -9.87
CA ASN A 70 4.73 3.54 -9.72
C ASN A 70 4.42 2.06 -10.00
N ASP A 71 3.23 1.74 -10.55
CA ASP A 71 2.69 0.40 -10.78
C ASP A 71 2.76 -0.55 -9.57
N VAL A 72 2.57 -0.03 -8.35
CA VAL A 72 2.24 -0.89 -7.20
C VAL A 72 0.86 -1.51 -7.44
N PHE A 73 -0.08 -0.70 -7.96
CA PHE A 73 -1.34 -1.19 -8.52
C PHE A 73 -1.13 -1.63 -9.97
N SER A 74 -1.45 -2.89 -10.25
CA SER A 74 -1.41 -3.38 -11.63
C SER A 74 -2.53 -2.76 -12.47
N LYS A 75 -2.33 -2.67 -13.79
CA LYS A 75 -3.35 -2.18 -14.73
C LYS A 75 -4.68 -2.95 -14.62
N GLY A 76 -4.60 -4.26 -14.36
CA GLY A 76 -5.78 -5.10 -14.12
C GLY A 76 -6.52 -4.67 -12.86
N PHE A 77 -5.80 -4.53 -11.75
CA PHE A 77 -6.38 -4.06 -10.49
C PHE A 77 -7.01 -2.67 -10.61
N ILE A 78 -6.37 -1.73 -11.30
CA ILE A 78 -6.92 -0.38 -11.54
C ILE A 78 -8.24 -0.46 -12.30
N LYS A 79 -8.33 -1.28 -13.35
CA LYS A 79 -9.56 -1.45 -14.14
C LYS A 79 -10.70 -2.04 -13.29
N ASP A 80 -10.39 -3.02 -12.46
CA ASP A 80 -11.36 -3.63 -11.55
C ASP A 80 -11.81 -2.63 -10.48
N LEU A 81 -10.87 -1.84 -9.93
CA LEU A 81 -11.16 -0.79 -8.96
C LEU A 81 -12.08 0.30 -9.54
N ILE A 82 -11.83 0.76 -10.77
CA ILE A 82 -12.72 1.70 -11.48
C ILE A 82 -14.13 1.10 -11.63
N THR A 83 -14.22 -0.18 -11.95
CA THR A 83 -15.51 -0.89 -12.06
C THR A 83 -16.25 -0.96 -10.72
N VAL A 84 -15.53 -1.12 -9.61
CA VAL A 84 -16.12 -1.09 -8.25
C VAL A 84 -16.58 0.32 -7.89
N LEU A 85 -15.72 1.33 -8.06
CA LEU A 85 -16.00 2.71 -7.69
C LEU A 85 -17.16 3.32 -8.49
N SER A 86 -17.26 3.00 -9.78
CA SER A 86 -18.34 3.47 -10.65
C SER A 86 -19.74 2.97 -10.27
N LYS A 87 -19.87 1.93 -9.43
CA LYS A 87 -21.18 1.49 -8.92
C LYS A 87 -21.78 2.44 -7.88
N GLY A 88 -20.94 3.28 -7.26
CA GLY A 88 -21.36 4.26 -6.25
C GLY A 88 -21.60 5.66 -6.80
N LEU A 89 -21.46 5.85 -8.12
CA LEU A 89 -21.74 7.09 -8.84
C LEU A 89 -23.06 6.96 -9.61
#